data_AF-A0A5C4Y8S3-F1
#
_entry.id   AF-A0A5C4Y8S3-F1
#
_cell.length_a   1.000
_cell.length_b   1.000
_cell.length_c   1.000
_cell.angle_alpha   90.00
_cell.angle_beta   90.00
_cell.angle_gamma   90.00
#
_symmetry.space_group_name_H-M   'P 1'
#
loop_
_entity.id
_entity.type
_entity.pdbx_description
1 polymer ?
#
loop_
_entity_poly.entity_id
_entity_poly.type
_entity_poly.pdbx_seq_one_letter_code
_entity_poly.pdbx_strand_id
1 'polypeptide(L)'
;MSTPAVSTPELLREGLREVLYGPDGGPLAVGLFSVGEAGLLRTVHALTPAQANAPAAPGRPTPAQITVHLRQSLELAAAQLSDPYALLADDTEAWSVRITSPQAWRAELVALARAGQTLYEALYLPLSPDGLRLAFGAVAHAAYHTGALRFHLANLLAEGR
;
A
#
# COMPACT_ATOMS: atom_id res chain seq x y z
N MET A 1 -35.65 7.50 -7.89
CA MET A 1 -34.22 7.77 -8.20
C MET A 1 -33.48 6.47 -7.98
N SER A 2 -32.99 5.82 -9.04
CA SER A 2 -32.19 4.60 -8.91
C SER A 2 -30.74 4.99 -8.65
N THR A 3 -30.13 4.40 -7.63
CA THR A 3 -28.70 4.52 -7.36
C THR A 3 -27.94 3.98 -8.58
N PRO A 4 -26.98 4.72 -9.17
CA PRO A 4 -26.19 4.18 -10.27
C PRO A 4 -25.45 2.92 -9.78
N ALA A 5 -25.40 1.90 -10.64
CA ALA A 5 -24.64 0.68 -10.35
C ALA A 5 -23.15 1.03 -10.29
N VAL A 6 -22.46 0.59 -9.24
CA VAL A 6 -21.01 0.74 -9.11
C VAL A 6 -20.34 -0.20 -10.12
N SER A 7 -19.51 0.31 -11.03
CA SER A 7 -18.76 -0.54 -11.96
C SER A 7 -17.50 -1.09 -11.28
N THR A 8 -16.95 -2.19 -11.82
CA THR A 8 -15.74 -2.83 -11.28
C THR A 8 -14.55 -1.84 -11.16
N PRO A 9 -14.27 -0.95 -12.13
CA PRO A 9 -13.28 0.11 -11.96
C PRO A 9 -13.52 1.07 -10.80
N GLU A 10 -14.77 1.45 -10.50
CA GLU A 10 -15.07 2.27 -9.32
C GLU A 10 -14.70 1.53 -8.03
N LEU A 11 -15.10 0.25 -7.90
CA LEU A 11 -14.77 -0.56 -6.72
C LEU A 11 -13.26 -0.72 -6.51
N LEU A 12 -12.49 -0.83 -7.59
CA LEU A 12 -11.02 -0.91 -7.51
C LEU A 12 -10.42 0.40 -6.99
N ARG A 13 -10.94 1.55 -7.44
CA ARG A 13 -10.49 2.87 -6.98
C ARG A 13 -10.86 3.12 -5.52
N GLU A 14 -12.09 2.81 -5.14
CA GLU A 14 -12.56 2.87 -3.76
C GLU A 14 -11.76 1.92 -2.85
N GLY A 15 -11.53 0.70 -3.29
CA GLY A 15 -10.72 -0.29 -2.59
C GLY A 15 -9.27 0.17 -2.41
N LEU A 16 -8.63 0.72 -3.45
CA LEU A 16 -7.28 1.28 -3.33
C LEU A 16 -7.24 2.48 -2.37
N ARG A 17 -8.21 3.39 -2.48
CA ARG A 17 -8.33 4.53 -1.57
C ARG A 17 -8.47 4.06 -0.12
N GLU A 18 -9.29 3.04 0.11
CA GLU A 18 -9.45 2.42 1.42
C GLU A 18 -8.13 1.81 1.91
N VAL A 19 -7.40 1.06 1.08
CA VAL A 19 -6.10 0.49 1.45
C VAL A 19 -5.12 1.59 1.86
N LEU A 20 -5.06 2.69 1.12
CA LEU A 20 -4.11 3.79 1.37
C LEU A 20 -4.47 4.61 2.62
N TYR A 21 -5.75 4.94 2.80
CA TYR A 21 -6.20 5.95 3.76
C TYR A 21 -7.12 5.41 4.88
N GLY A 22 -7.66 4.21 4.72
CA GLY A 22 -8.77 3.67 5.53
C GLY A 22 -10.13 3.99 4.91
N PRO A 23 -11.23 3.42 5.43
CA PRO A 23 -12.56 3.64 4.88
C PRO A 23 -13.06 5.05 5.20
N ASP A 24 -13.80 5.64 4.26
CA ASP A 24 -14.51 6.90 4.49
C ASP A 24 -15.63 6.68 5.53
N GLY A 25 -15.98 7.71 6.32
CA GLY A 25 -16.99 7.62 7.38
C GLY A 25 -16.44 7.66 8.82
N GLY A 26 -15.14 7.87 8.98
CA GLY A 26 -14.51 8.15 10.27
C GLY A 26 -14.11 6.90 11.06
N PRO A 27 -13.79 7.04 12.37
CA PRO A 27 -13.18 5.96 13.17
C PRO A 27 -14.01 4.68 13.33
N LEU A 28 -15.33 4.74 13.14
CA LEU A 28 -16.23 3.60 13.26
C LEU A 28 -16.56 2.94 11.91
N ALA A 29 -16.03 3.47 10.80
CA ALA A 29 -16.27 2.89 9.48
C ALA A 29 -15.64 1.49 9.37
N VAL A 30 -16.31 0.60 8.66
CA VAL A 30 -15.82 -0.74 8.32
C VAL A 30 -15.80 -0.84 6.81
N GLY A 31 -14.61 -1.01 6.26
CA GLY A 31 -14.39 -1.22 4.84
C GLY A 31 -14.08 -2.68 4.51
N LEU A 32 -13.71 -2.93 3.25
CA LEU A 32 -13.39 -4.26 2.74
C LEU A 32 -12.06 -4.81 3.28
N PHE A 33 -11.08 -3.94 3.51
CA PHE A 33 -9.71 -4.27 3.88
C PHE A 33 -9.28 -3.71 5.23
N SER A 34 -10.05 -2.77 5.77
CA SER A 34 -9.67 -2.00 6.94
C SER A 34 -10.86 -1.49 7.74
N VAL A 35 -10.59 -1.11 8.97
CA VAL A 35 -11.52 -0.37 9.83
C VAL A 35 -11.06 1.08 9.92
N GLY A 36 -11.95 1.94 10.40
CA GLY A 36 -11.81 3.39 10.45
C GLY A 36 -10.39 3.84 10.74
N GLU A 37 -9.90 4.73 9.88
CA GLU A 37 -8.66 5.45 10.13
C GLU A 37 -7.40 4.53 10.13
N ALA A 38 -7.50 3.27 9.66
CA ALA A 38 -6.42 2.27 9.66
C ALA A 38 -5.89 1.93 8.25
N GLY A 39 -5.59 2.96 7.45
CA GLY A 39 -4.95 2.82 6.14
C GLY A 39 -3.43 2.61 6.20
N LEU A 40 -2.86 2.19 5.07
CA LEU A 40 -1.42 1.96 4.88
C LEU A 40 -0.59 3.18 5.27
N LEU A 41 -0.89 4.36 4.73
CA LEU A 41 -0.05 5.54 4.90
C LEU A 41 0.03 5.94 6.38
N ARG A 42 -1.10 5.94 7.08
CA ARG A 42 -1.10 6.21 8.53
C ARG A 42 -0.28 5.18 9.30
N THR A 43 -0.42 3.90 8.93
CA THR A 43 0.30 2.79 9.57
C THR A 43 1.80 2.97 9.47
N VAL A 44 2.32 3.24 8.27
CA VAL A 44 3.77 3.40 8.08
C VAL A 44 4.29 4.72 8.66
N HIS A 45 3.48 5.78 8.67
CA HIS A 45 3.83 7.04 9.33
C HIS A 45 3.96 6.94 10.85
N ALA A 46 3.26 5.98 11.48
CA ALA A 46 3.35 5.76 12.92
C ALA A 46 4.64 5.05 13.36
N LEU A 47 5.39 4.47 12.42
CA LEU A 47 6.66 3.80 12.72
C LEU A 47 7.81 4.81 12.78
N THR A 48 8.58 4.75 13.86
CA THR A 48 9.90 5.39 13.93
C THR A 48 10.90 4.68 12.99
N PRO A 49 12.01 5.33 12.58
CA PRO A 49 13.04 4.67 11.77
C PRO A 49 13.66 3.42 12.43
N ALA A 50 13.71 3.38 13.76
CA ALA A 50 14.17 2.19 14.48
C ALA A 50 13.17 1.03 14.35
N GLN A 51 11.88 1.30 14.56
CA GLN A 51 10.81 0.32 14.38
C GLN A 51 10.66 -0.13 12.91
N ALA A 52 10.88 0.78 11.96
CA ALA A 52 10.84 0.46 10.53
C ALA A 52 11.93 -0.55 10.13
N ASN A 53 13.05 -0.60 10.87
CA ASN A 53 14.11 -1.58 10.67
C ASN A 53 13.98 -2.82 11.58
N ALA A 54 12.98 -2.88 12.46
CA ALA A 54 12.80 -3.97 13.42
C ALA A 54 11.84 -5.03 12.83
N PRO A 55 12.33 -6.25 12.52
CA PRO A 55 11.45 -7.30 12.00
C PRO A 55 10.53 -7.81 13.09
N ALA A 56 9.36 -8.32 12.70
CA ALA A 56 8.39 -8.91 13.62
C ALA A 56 8.92 -10.17 14.35
N ALA A 57 9.84 -10.89 13.71
CA ALA A 57 10.55 -12.04 14.26
C ALA A 57 11.83 -12.28 13.44
N PRO A 58 12.80 -13.06 13.96
CA PRO A 58 13.97 -13.46 13.18
C PRO A 58 13.59 -14.05 11.82
N GLY A 59 14.26 -13.60 10.75
CA GLY A 59 14.00 -14.05 9.38
C GLY A 59 12.73 -13.51 8.72
N ARG A 60 11.96 -12.63 9.40
CA ARG A 60 10.83 -11.92 8.78
C ARG A 60 11.29 -10.60 8.18
N PRO A 61 10.62 -10.12 7.11
CA PRO A 61 10.93 -8.81 6.55
C PRO A 61 10.62 -7.70 7.55
N THR A 62 11.41 -6.63 7.49
CA THR A 62 11.19 -5.40 8.25
C THR A 62 10.07 -4.57 7.62
N PRO A 63 9.42 -3.68 8.38
CA PRO A 63 8.45 -2.75 7.81
C PRO A 63 9.00 -1.89 6.67
N ALA A 64 10.27 -1.51 6.74
CA ALA A 64 10.94 -0.78 5.67
C ALA A 64 11.02 -1.59 4.38
N GLN A 65 11.41 -2.87 4.45
CA GLN A 65 11.46 -3.75 3.28
C GLN A 65 10.07 -3.93 2.66
N ILE A 66 9.04 -4.15 3.49
CA ILE A 66 7.65 -4.26 3.01
C ILE A 66 7.17 -2.95 2.37
N THR A 67 7.55 -1.79 2.93
CA THR A 67 7.16 -0.48 2.41
C THR A 67 7.75 -0.22 1.02
N VAL A 68 9.05 -0.51 0.84
CA VAL A 68 9.71 -0.39 -0.47
C VAL A 68 9.12 -1.38 -1.47
N HIS A 69 8.87 -2.62 -1.05
CA HIS A 69 8.23 -3.63 -1.88
C HIS A 69 6.84 -3.18 -2.35
N LEU A 70 6.06 -2.57 -1.46
CA LEU A 70 4.75 -2.02 -1.81
C LEU A 70 4.87 -0.86 -2.80
N ARG A 71 5.77 0.09 -2.57
CA ARG A 71 6.03 1.18 -3.52
C ARG A 71 6.32 0.63 -4.92
N GLN A 72 7.29 -0.27 -5.04
CA GLN A 72 7.70 -0.89 -6.30
C GLN A 72 6.55 -1.68 -6.95
N SER A 73 5.79 -2.45 -6.15
CA SER A 73 4.64 -3.21 -6.66
C SER A 73 3.55 -2.29 -7.22
N LEU A 74 3.27 -1.17 -6.57
CA LEU A 74 2.28 -0.19 -7.01
C LEU A 74 2.73 0.55 -8.27
N GLU A 75 4.00 0.96 -8.33
CA GLU A 75 4.62 1.59 -9.52
C GLU A 75 4.57 0.65 -10.72
N LEU A 76 4.99 -0.61 -10.55
CA LEU A 76 4.96 -1.61 -11.61
C LEU A 76 3.53 -1.85 -12.10
N ALA A 77 2.59 -2.02 -11.18
CA ALA A 77 1.19 -2.23 -11.54
C ALA A 77 0.65 -1.05 -12.37
N ALA A 78 0.91 0.18 -11.94
CA ALA A 78 0.46 1.37 -12.65
C ALA A 78 1.08 1.47 -14.05
N ALA A 79 2.37 1.16 -14.18
CA ALA A 79 3.06 1.12 -15.46
C ALA A 79 2.48 0.03 -16.38
N GLN A 80 2.24 -1.18 -15.86
CA GLN A 80 1.70 -2.31 -16.61
C GLN A 80 0.25 -2.13 -17.06
N LEU A 81 -0.55 -1.36 -16.32
CA LEU A 81 -1.89 -0.97 -16.78
C LEU A 81 -1.84 -0.05 -18.00
N SER A 82 -0.75 0.71 -18.18
CA SER A 82 -0.55 1.61 -19.32
C SER A 82 0.16 0.92 -20.48
N ASP A 83 1.17 0.10 -20.18
CA ASP A 83 1.96 -0.69 -21.12
C ASP A 83 2.26 -2.07 -20.52
N PRO A 84 1.66 -3.16 -21.02
CA PRO A 84 1.85 -4.52 -20.50
C PRO A 84 3.31 -5.00 -20.47
N TYR A 85 4.20 -4.38 -21.26
CA TYR A 85 5.62 -4.73 -21.33
C TYR A 85 6.50 -3.83 -20.47
N ALA A 86 5.90 -2.94 -19.67
CA ALA A 86 6.64 -2.09 -18.74
C ALA A 86 7.46 -2.93 -17.75
N LEU A 87 8.70 -2.51 -17.55
CA LEU A 87 9.61 -3.05 -16.56
C LEU A 87 9.81 -2.03 -15.43
N LEU A 88 10.15 -2.52 -14.24
CA LEU A 88 10.63 -1.64 -13.18
C LEU A 88 11.97 -1.02 -13.57
N ALA A 89 12.24 0.17 -13.05
CA ALA A 89 13.59 0.70 -13.02
C ALA A 89 14.51 -0.23 -12.21
N ASP A 90 15.82 -0.17 -12.48
CA ASP A 90 16.86 -0.83 -11.65
C ASP A 90 16.94 -0.14 -10.27
N ASP A 91 15.93 -0.43 -9.45
CA ASP A 91 15.81 0.03 -8.09
C ASP A 91 16.62 -0.87 -7.14
N THR A 92 16.93 -0.34 -5.96
CA THR A 92 17.44 -1.18 -4.87
C THR A 92 16.44 -2.29 -4.56
N GLU A 93 16.94 -3.52 -4.42
CA GLU A 93 16.12 -4.68 -4.07
C GLU A 93 15.41 -4.42 -2.74
N ALA A 94 14.06 -4.44 -2.73
CA ALA A 94 13.26 -4.13 -1.54
C ALA A 94 13.71 -4.92 -0.31
N TRP A 95 14.09 -6.18 -0.51
CA TRP A 95 14.47 -7.12 0.55
C TRP A 95 15.87 -6.88 1.12
N SER A 96 16.69 -6.01 0.51
CA SER A 96 18.00 -5.62 1.05
C SER A 96 17.99 -4.24 1.71
N VAL A 97 16.87 -3.51 1.67
CA VAL A 97 16.81 -2.13 2.16
C VAL A 97 16.94 -2.04 3.68
N ARG A 98 17.71 -1.05 4.12
CA ARG A 98 17.78 -0.58 5.49
C ARG A 98 17.64 0.94 5.53
N ILE A 99 16.77 1.45 6.42
CA ILE A 99 16.59 2.88 6.61
C ILE A 99 17.75 3.43 7.43
N THR A 100 18.57 4.27 6.82
CA THR A 100 19.80 4.82 7.42
C THR A 100 19.59 6.11 8.19
N SER A 101 18.47 6.81 7.96
CA SER A 101 18.15 8.07 8.64
C SER A 101 16.64 8.35 8.69
N PRO A 102 16.18 9.23 9.60
CA PRO A 102 14.80 9.71 9.59
C PRO A 102 14.40 10.44 8.30
N GLN A 103 15.36 11.06 7.61
CA GLN A 103 15.10 11.71 6.32
C GLN A 103 14.90 10.68 5.20
N ALA A 104 15.70 9.61 5.17
CA ALA A 104 15.51 8.50 4.24
C ALA A 104 14.13 7.85 4.43
N TRP A 105 13.69 7.68 5.69
CA TRP A 105 12.35 7.16 5.96
C TRP A 105 11.25 8.05 5.40
N ARG A 106 11.31 9.35 5.69
CA ARG A 106 10.31 10.31 5.19
C ARG A 106 10.27 10.36 3.66
N ALA A 107 11.43 10.27 3.00
CA ALA A 107 11.50 10.22 1.55
C ALA A 107 10.78 8.98 1.00
N GLU A 108 10.97 7.81 1.63
CA GLU A 108 10.28 6.58 1.24
C GLU A 108 8.77 6.67 1.44
N LEU A 109 8.30 7.28 2.54
CA LEU A 109 6.87 7.47 2.78
C LEU A 109 6.21 8.35 1.72
N VAL A 110 6.91 9.41 1.28
CA VAL A 110 6.45 10.27 0.17
C VAL A 110 6.44 9.49 -1.14
N ALA A 111 7.44 8.66 -1.40
CA ALA A 111 7.52 7.84 -2.61
C ALA A 111 6.39 6.80 -2.65
N LEU A 112 6.11 6.12 -1.53
CA LEU A 112 4.97 5.20 -1.40
C LEU A 112 3.63 5.91 -1.68
N ALA A 113 3.42 7.11 -1.11
CA ALA A 113 2.19 7.86 -1.34
C ALA A 113 2.02 8.24 -2.82
N ARG A 114 3.11 8.61 -3.51
CA ARG A 114 3.11 8.88 -4.95
C ARG A 114 2.79 7.61 -5.75
N ALA A 115 3.40 6.48 -5.43
CA ALA A 115 3.12 5.21 -6.09
C ALA A 115 1.65 4.81 -5.98
N GLY A 116 1.04 4.98 -4.80
CA GLY A 116 -0.39 4.78 -4.59
C GLY A 116 -1.26 5.70 -5.45
N GLN A 117 -0.90 6.99 -5.54
CA GLN A 117 -1.58 7.96 -6.40
C GLN A 117 -1.45 7.60 -7.89
N THR A 118 -0.26 7.18 -8.34
CA THR A 118 -0.03 6.78 -9.74
C THR A 118 -0.86 5.56 -10.12
N LEU A 119 -0.96 4.55 -9.24
CA LEU A 119 -1.88 3.43 -9.48
C LEU A 119 -3.35 3.91 -9.50
N TYR A 120 -3.75 4.78 -8.57
CA TYR A 120 -5.11 5.32 -8.54
C TYR A 120 -5.49 6.03 -9.84
N GLU A 121 -4.57 6.80 -10.43
CA GLU A 121 -4.76 7.45 -11.73
C GLU A 121 -4.84 6.43 -12.87
N ALA A 122 -3.99 5.41 -12.87
CA ALA A 122 -4.02 4.34 -13.88
C ALA A 122 -5.35 3.55 -13.89
N LEU A 123 -6.08 3.50 -12.77
CA LEU A 123 -7.40 2.89 -12.68
C LEU A 123 -8.52 3.68 -13.40
N TYR A 124 -8.23 4.84 -13.99
CA TYR A 124 -9.13 5.55 -14.89
C TYR A 124 -8.97 5.14 -16.37
N LEU A 125 -7.95 4.35 -16.70
CA LEU A 125 -7.76 3.84 -18.06
C LEU A 125 -8.88 2.86 -18.45
N PRO A 126 -9.17 2.70 -19.75
CA PRO A 126 -10.05 1.64 -20.24
C PRO A 126 -9.35 0.28 -20.10
N LEU A 127 -9.55 -0.38 -18.97
CA LEU A 127 -8.86 -1.63 -18.64
C LEU A 127 -9.42 -2.82 -19.43
N SER A 128 -8.52 -3.60 -20.03
CA SER A 128 -8.84 -4.94 -20.56
C SER A 128 -9.19 -5.91 -19.41
N PRO A 129 -9.75 -7.11 -19.69
CA PRO A 129 -9.97 -8.12 -18.65
C PRO A 129 -8.71 -8.50 -17.88
N ASP A 130 -7.55 -8.54 -18.55
CA ASP A 130 -6.27 -8.83 -17.89
C ASP A 130 -5.77 -7.62 -17.09
N GLY A 131 -5.99 -6.40 -17.58
CA GLY A 131 -5.75 -5.17 -16.81
C GLY A 131 -6.58 -5.11 -15.52
N LEU A 132 -7.86 -5.52 -15.57
CA LEU A 132 -8.71 -5.63 -14.39
C LEU A 132 -8.18 -6.66 -13.37
N ARG A 133 -7.72 -7.82 -13.85
CA ARG A 133 -7.10 -8.84 -12.98
C ARG A 133 -5.83 -8.33 -12.33
N LEU A 134 -4.98 -7.64 -13.08
CA LEU A 134 -3.75 -7.03 -12.58
C LEU A 134 -4.07 -5.97 -11.52
N ALA A 135 -5.00 -5.06 -11.81
CA ALA A 135 -5.44 -4.03 -10.89
C ALA A 135 -5.99 -4.63 -9.58
N PHE A 136 -6.85 -5.65 -9.68
CA PHE A 136 -7.38 -6.35 -8.51
C PHE A 136 -6.27 -7.01 -7.69
N GLY A 137 -5.33 -7.69 -8.36
CA GLY A 137 -4.17 -8.31 -7.71
C GLY A 137 -3.32 -7.28 -6.97
N ALA A 138 -3.05 -6.13 -7.58
CA ALA A 138 -2.28 -5.05 -6.96
C ALA A 138 -2.97 -4.49 -5.69
N VAL A 139 -4.29 -4.24 -5.76
CA VAL A 139 -5.06 -3.74 -4.60
C VAL A 139 -5.11 -4.78 -3.48
N ALA A 140 -5.41 -6.04 -3.80
CA ALA A 140 -5.48 -7.11 -2.81
C ALA A 140 -4.12 -7.39 -2.15
N HIS A 141 -3.04 -7.32 -2.93
CA HIS A 141 -1.67 -7.49 -2.44
C HIS A 141 -1.25 -6.32 -1.52
N ALA A 142 -1.60 -5.09 -1.90
CA ALA A 142 -1.39 -3.92 -1.04
C ALA A 142 -2.19 -4.04 0.27
N ALA A 143 -3.44 -4.49 0.22
CA ALA A 143 -4.27 -4.74 1.39
C ALA A 143 -3.66 -5.79 2.33
N TYR A 144 -3.17 -6.90 1.77
CA TYR A 144 -2.51 -7.98 2.52
C TYR A 144 -1.32 -7.46 3.34
N HIS A 145 -0.39 -6.76 2.69
CA HIS A 145 0.79 -6.22 3.38
C HIS A 145 0.43 -5.10 4.36
N THR A 146 -0.59 -4.28 4.05
CA THR A 146 -1.12 -3.27 4.98
C THR A 146 -1.65 -3.93 6.26
N GLY A 147 -2.35 -5.06 6.14
CA GLY A 147 -2.75 -5.88 7.29
C GLY A 147 -1.57 -6.33 8.15
N ALA A 148 -0.54 -6.88 7.51
CA ALA A 148 0.67 -7.34 8.21
C ALA A 148 1.40 -6.19 8.95
N LEU A 149 1.57 -5.03 8.29
CA LEU A 149 2.19 -3.85 8.87
C LEU A 149 1.41 -3.33 10.08
N ARG A 150 0.07 -3.27 9.98
CA ARG A 150 -0.80 -2.84 11.09
C ARG A 150 -0.68 -3.74 12.29
N PHE A 151 -0.71 -5.06 12.06
CA PHE A 151 -0.58 -6.04 13.13
C PHE A 151 0.78 -5.90 13.83
N HIS A 152 1.87 -5.74 13.07
CA HIS A 152 3.19 -5.52 13.65
C HIS A 152 3.29 -4.22 14.45
N LEU A 153 2.77 -3.12 13.92
CA LEU A 153 2.70 -1.85 14.65
C LEU A 153 1.92 -2.00 15.97
N ALA A 154 0.80 -2.71 15.96
CA ALA A 154 0.01 -2.95 17.16
C ALA A 154 0.80 -3.72 18.23
N ASN A 155 1.60 -4.71 17.83
CA ASN A 155 2.48 -5.45 18.75
C ASN A 155 3.56 -4.56 19.36
N LEU A 156 4.23 -3.73 18.54
CA LEU A 156 5.23 -2.77 19.04
C LEU A 156 4.64 -1.78 20.05
N LEU A 157 3.40 -1.34 19.85
CA LEU A 157 2.68 -0.46 20.79
C LEU A 157 2.17 -1.18 22.04
N ALA A 158 1.98 -2.50 21.99
CA ALA A 158 1.64 -3.30 23.15
C ALA A 158 2.87 -3.58 24.02
N GLU A 159 4.03 -3.83 23.41
CA GLU A 159 5.30 -4.09 24.11
C GLU A 159 5.93 -2.83 24.73
N GLY A 160 5.66 -1.66 24.16
CA GLY A 160 6.11 -0.36 24.68
C GLY A 160 5.29 0.19 25.85
N ARG A 161 4.31 -0.56 26.35
CA ARG A 161 3.52 -0.27 27.56
C ARG A 161 3.98 -1.15 28.71
#